data_AF-A0A942FC18-F1
#
_entry.id   AF-A0A942FC18-F1
#
_cell.length_a   1.000
_cell.length_b   1.000
_cell.length_c   1.000
_cell.angle_alpha   90.00
_cell.angle_beta   90.00
_cell.angle_gamma   90.00
#
_symmetry.space_group_name_H-M   'P 1'
#
loop_
_entity.id
_entity.type
_entity.pdbx_description
1 polymer ?
#
loop_
_entity_poly.entity_id
_entity_poly.type
_entity_poly.pdbx_seq_one_letter_code
_entity_poly.pdbx_strand_id
1 'polypeptide(L)'
;MLNRTKAFACDVLKFCSSIDHSVINKPLIYQLVKAGTSVGANYRATRRAKSKADFVNKFKIVEEELDESLFFLEIFLFLYPEREEEIKPIENEGQELLRIIVASINSLKS
;
A
#
# COMPACT_ATOMS: atom_id res chain seq x y z
N MET A 1 10.41 -7.10 -5.26
CA MET A 1 9.10 -7.10 -4.59
C MET A 1 9.16 -7.11 -3.08
N LEU A 2 9.70 -8.12 -2.37
CA LEU A 2 9.72 -8.13 -0.89
C LEU A 2 10.33 -6.85 -0.27
N ASN A 3 11.46 -6.40 -0.84
CA ASN A 3 12.09 -5.15 -0.39
C ASN A 3 11.29 -3.91 -0.77
N ARG A 4 10.63 -3.92 -1.94
CA ARG A 4 9.83 -2.79 -2.44
C ARG A 4 8.56 -2.59 -1.63
N THR A 5 7.78 -3.65 -1.38
CA THR A 5 6.58 -3.57 -0.55
C THR A 5 6.88 -3.24 0.92
N LYS A 6 8.04 -3.68 1.43
CA LYS A 6 8.54 -3.24 2.74
C LYS A 6 8.94 -1.75 2.74
N ALA A 7 9.63 -1.29 1.69
CA ALA A 7 10.02 0.11 1.57
C ALA A 7 8.78 1.02 1.50
N PHE A 8 7.80 0.68 0.67
CA PHE A 8 6.50 1.33 0.61
C PHE A 8 5.84 1.47 1.99
N ALA A 9 5.75 0.36 2.75
CA ALA A 9 5.22 0.39 4.11
C ALA A 9 6.02 1.33 5.04
N CYS A 10 7.34 1.33 4.94
CA CYS A 10 8.19 2.23 5.72
C CYS A 10 8.03 3.70 5.33
N ASP A 11 7.85 4.00 4.05
CA ASP A 11 7.69 5.37 3.57
C ASP A 11 6.31 5.93 3.95
N VAL A 12 5.26 5.11 3.90
CA VAL A 12 3.95 5.42 4.49
C VAL A 12 4.08 5.75 5.98
N LEU A 13 4.80 4.93 6.76
CA LEU A 13 5.00 5.18 8.19
C LEU A 13 5.75 6.49 8.46
N LYS A 14 6.79 6.80 7.66
CA LYS A 14 7.53 8.06 7.77
C LYS A 14 6.63 9.26 7.48
N PHE A 15 5.89 9.23 6.38
CA PHE A 15 4.93 10.28 6.02
C PHE A 15 3.88 10.49 7.11
N CYS A 16 3.23 9.41 7.56
CA CYS A 16 2.23 9.50 8.63
C CYS A 16 2.80 10.06 9.94
N SER A 17 4.09 9.79 10.24
CA SER A 17 4.74 10.31 11.44
C SER A 17 5.01 11.83 11.42
N SER A 18 5.03 12.45 10.23
CA SER A 18 5.22 13.89 10.07
C SER A 18 3.91 14.69 10.02
N ILE A 19 2.76 14.02 9.97
CA ILE A 19 1.44 14.66 10.01
C ILE A 19 1.04 14.96 11.47
N ASP A 20 0.38 16.10 11.69
CA ASP A 20 -0.13 16.45 13.01
C ASP A 20 -1.29 15.53 13.43
N HIS A 21 -1.39 15.27 14.73
CA HIS A 21 -2.38 14.34 15.28
C HIS A 21 -3.69 15.05 15.67
N SER A 22 -4.30 15.80 14.74
CA SER A 22 -5.63 16.39 14.92
C SER A 22 -6.75 15.36 14.98
N VAL A 23 -7.96 15.80 15.34
CA VAL A 23 -9.17 14.96 15.36
C VAL A 23 -9.54 14.40 13.99
N ILE A 24 -9.17 15.09 12.90
CA ILE A 24 -9.39 14.67 11.52
C ILE A 24 -8.27 13.72 11.07
N ASN A 25 -7.01 14.05 11.37
CA ASN A 25 -5.86 13.29 10.86
C ASN A 25 -5.68 11.95 11.55
N LYS A 26 -5.94 11.84 12.85
CA LYS A 26 -5.77 10.58 13.61
C LYS A 26 -6.45 9.36 12.94
N PRO A 27 -7.75 9.41 12.58
CA PRO A 27 -8.39 8.28 11.90
C PRO A 27 -7.81 8.02 10.50
N LEU A 28 -7.46 9.06 9.73
CA LEU A 28 -6.87 8.90 8.39
C LEU A 28 -5.47 8.27 8.45
N ILE A 29 -4.64 8.75 9.37
CA ILE A 29 -3.32 8.18 9.66
C ILE A 29 -3.47 6.71 10.02
N TYR A 30 -4.40 6.37 10.92
CA TYR A 30 -4.62 4.98 11.33
C TYR A 30 -4.98 4.08 10.14
N GLN A 31 -5.90 4.52 9.28
CA GLN A 31 -6.29 3.72 8.12
C GLN A 31 -5.14 3.54 7.12
N LEU A 32 -4.44 4.63 6.78
CA LEU A 32 -3.29 4.56 5.86
C LEU A 32 -2.14 3.71 6.43
N VAL A 33 -1.83 3.84 7.71
CA VAL A 33 -0.80 3.00 8.37
C VAL A 33 -1.20 1.53 8.33
N LYS A 34 -2.46 1.22 8.62
CA LYS A 34 -2.96 -0.16 8.58
C LYS A 34 -2.84 -0.73 7.15
N ALA A 35 -3.41 -0.05 6.16
CA ALA A 35 -3.38 -0.51 4.77
C ALA A 35 -1.93 -0.62 4.23
N GLY A 36 -1.13 0.43 4.40
CA GLY A 36 0.24 0.48 3.88
C GLY A 36 1.16 -0.58 4.48
N THR A 37 1.02 -0.89 5.77
CA THR A 37 1.80 -1.95 6.42
C THR A 37 1.30 -3.35 6.05
N SER A 38 -0.01 -3.51 5.85
CA SER A 38 -0.62 -4.75 5.35
C SER A 38 -0.09 -5.16 3.97
N VAL A 39 0.21 -4.22 3.06
CA VAL A 39 0.82 -4.52 1.74
C VAL A 39 2.08 -5.37 1.91
N GLY A 40 3.03 -4.91 2.72
CA GLY A 40 4.29 -5.63 2.96
C GLY A 40 4.08 -6.96 3.69
N ALA A 41 3.20 -6.99 4.69
CA ALA A 41 2.91 -8.17 5.48
C ALA A 41 2.25 -9.28 4.65
N ASN A 42 1.19 -8.93 3.91
CA ASN A 42 0.47 -9.87 3.05
C ASN A 42 1.34 -10.33 1.88
N TYR A 43 2.14 -9.44 1.26
CA TYR A 43 3.08 -9.86 0.23
C TYR A 43 4.09 -10.88 0.78
N ARG A 44 4.61 -10.68 1.99
CA ARG A 44 5.51 -11.66 2.63
C ARG A 44 4.82 -13.01 2.85
N ALA A 45 3.53 -13.02 3.16
CA ALA A 45 2.75 -14.24 3.37
C ALA A 45 2.56 -15.07 2.09
N THR A 46 2.69 -14.46 0.90
CA THR A 46 2.62 -15.16 -0.40
C THR A 46 3.77 -16.17 -0.55
N ARG A 47 4.93 -15.92 0.05
CA ARG A 47 6.09 -16.85 0.06
C ARG A 47 5.83 -18.15 0.84
N ARG A 48 4.72 -18.20 1.58
CA ARG A 48 4.26 -19.38 2.33
C ARG A 48 2.98 -19.97 1.72
N ALA A 49 2.64 -19.60 0.48
CA ALA A 49 1.47 -20.14 -0.19
C ALA A 49 1.57 -21.65 -0.36
N LYS A 50 0.46 -22.36 -0.17
CA LYS A 50 0.40 -23.83 -0.22
C LYS A 50 -0.06 -24.36 -1.58
N SER A 51 -0.60 -23.50 -2.44
CA SER A 51 -1.09 -23.83 -3.77
C SER A 51 -1.12 -22.58 -4.66
N LYS A 52 -1.33 -22.77 -5.97
CA LYS A 52 -1.54 -21.66 -6.93
C LYS A 52 -2.75 -20.80 -6.53
N ALA A 53 -3.85 -21.45 -6.11
CA ALA A 53 -5.05 -20.75 -5.67
C ALA A 53 -4.83 -19.93 -4.38
N ASP A 54 -4.13 -20.49 -3.39
CA ASP A 54 -3.77 -19.77 -2.16
C ASP A 54 -2.83 -18.59 -2.46
N PHE A 55 -1.87 -18.77 -3.37
CA PHE A 55 -1.00 -17.68 -3.82
C PHE A 55 -1.80 -16.52 -4.45
N VAL A 56 -2.73 -16.83 -5.36
CA VAL A 56 -3.61 -15.83 -6.01
C VAL A 56 -4.48 -15.12 -4.98
N ASN A 57 -5.09 -15.84 -4.03
CA ASN A 57 -5.90 -15.22 -2.99
C ASN A 57 -5.09 -14.26 -2.12
N LYS A 58 -3.86 -14.62 -1.74
CA LYS A 58 -2.98 -13.71 -0.99
C LYS A 58 -2.55 -12.49 -1.81
N PHE A 59 -2.34 -12.66 -3.11
CA PHE A 59 -2.06 -11.53 -4.01
C PHE A 59 -3.25 -10.56 -4.12
N LYS A 60 -4.49 -11.06 -4.15
CA LYS A 60 -5.69 -10.20 -4.12
C LYS A 60 -5.79 -9.37 -2.84
N ILE A 61 -5.41 -9.93 -1.69
CA ILE A 61 -5.32 -9.16 -0.45
C ILE A 61 -4.29 -8.04 -0.60
N VAL A 62 -3.12 -8.31 -1.20
CA VAL A 62 -2.11 -7.25 -1.46
C VAL A 62 -2.64 -6.19 -2.42
N GLU A 63 -3.41 -6.57 -3.43
CA GLU A 63 -4.08 -5.66 -4.38
C GLU A 63 -5.06 -4.73 -3.64
N GLU A 64 -5.94 -5.28 -2.80
CA GLU A 64 -6.91 -4.52 -2.00
C GLU A 64 -6.22 -3.52 -1.06
N GLU A 65 -5.16 -3.94 -0.36
CA GLU A 65 -4.44 -3.08 0.60
C GLU A 65 -3.63 -1.98 -0.11
N LEU A 66 -3.15 -2.23 -1.34
CA LEU A 66 -2.51 -1.22 -2.17
C LEU A 66 -3.52 -0.18 -2.65
N ASP A 67 -4.67 -0.60 -3.14
CA ASP A 67 -5.75 0.29 -3.59
C ASP A 67 -6.25 1.17 -2.44
N GLU A 68 -6.50 0.58 -1.27
CA GLU A 68 -6.87 1.32 -0.05
C GLU A 68 -5.79 2.32 0.37
N SER A 69 -4.51 1.93 0.30
CA SER A 69 -3.40 2.85 0.59
C SER A 69 -3.37 4.05 -0.35
N LEU A 70 -3.56 3.82 -1.67
CA LEU A 70 -3.59 4.87 -2.68
C LEU A 70 -4.74 5.84 -2.45
N PHE A 71 -5.94 5.32 -2.15
CA PHE A 71 -7.10 6.14 -1.80
C PHE A 71 -6.82 7.10 -0.64
N PHE A 72 -6.17 6.63 0.43
CA PHE A 72 -5.83 7.52 1.55
C PHE A 72 -4.73 8.51 1.21
N LEU A 73 -3.74 8.14 0.37
CA LEU A 73 -2.74 9.09 -0.12
C LEU A 73 -3.38 10.20 -0.97
N GLU A 74 -4.40 9.89 -1.79
CA GLU A 74 -5.18 10.88 -2.53
C GLU A 74 -5.92 11.85 -1.59
N ILE A 75 -6.52 11.34 -0.51
CA ILE A 75 -7.15 12.17 0.54
C ILE A 75 -6.10 13.09 1.18
N PHE A 76 -4.94 12.56 1.56
CA PHE A 76 -3.87 13.37 2.15
C PHE A 76 -3.36 14.43 1.18
N LEU A 77 -3.23 14.12 -0.11
CA LEU A 77 -2.83 15.11 -1.11
C LEU A 77 -3.87 16.22 -1.28
N PHE A 78 -5.16 15.87 -1.23
CA PHE A 78 -6.24 16.85 -1.28
C PHE A 78 -6.23 17.79 -0.06
N LEU A 79 -5.97 17.23 1.13
CA LEU A 79 -5.93 18.02 2.39
C LEU A 79 -4.64 18.84 2.55
N TYR A 80 -3.53 18.34 2.00
CA TYR A 80 -2.18 18.91 2.13
C TYR A 80 -1.48 19.01 0.77
N PRO A 81 -2.00 19.82 -0.18
CA PRO A 81 -1.41 19.95 -1.52
C PRO A 81 0.03 20.48 -1.46
N GLU A 82 0.40 21.23 -0.43
CA GLU A 82 1.76 21.69 -0.20
C GLU A 82 2.77 20.56 0.10
N ARG A 83 2.29 19.34 0.39
CA ARG A 83 3.11 18.14 0.64
C ARG A 83 3.18 17.20 -0.55
N GLU A 84 2.82 17.66 -1.74
CA GLU A 84 2.84 16.87 -2.97
C GLU A 84 4.20 16.17 -3.21
N GLU A 85 5.31 16.86 -2.96
CA GLU A 85 6.67 16.31 -3.13
C GLU A 85 6.96 15.12 -2.19
N GLU A 86 6.27 15.01 -1.06
CA GLU A 86 6.38 13.88 -0.14
C GLU A 86 5.41 12.74 -0.49
N ILE A 87 4.19 13.09 -0.95
CA ILE A 87 3.11 12.14 -1.18
C ILE A 87 3.24 11.43 -2.53
N LYS A 88 3.50 12.18 -3.62
CA LYS A 88 3.55 11.64 -4.99
C LYS A 88 4.57 10.52 -5.17
N PRO A 89 5.79 10.56 -4.58
CA PRO A 89 6.71 9.44 -4.68
C PRO A 89 6.14 8.13 -4.09
N ILE A 90 5.42 8.21 -2.96
CA ILE A 90 4.81 7.05 -2.29
C ILE A 90 3.65 6.54 -3.14
N GLU A 91 2.79 7.44 -3.62
CA GLU A 91 1.66 7.12 -4.49
C GLU A 91 2.12 6.46 -5.80
N ASN A 92 3.16 7.00 -6.45
CA ASN A 92 3.70 6.45 -7.69
C ASN A 92 4.26 5.03 -7.50
N GLU A 93 5.01 4.79 -6.41
CA GLU A 93 5.48 3.44 -6.06
C GLU A 93 4.30 2.51 -5.78
N GLY A 94 3.28 2.96 -5.03
CA GLY A 94 2.06 2.20 -4.77
C GLY A 94 1.33 1.79 -6.06
N GLN A 95 1.18 2.71 -7.02
CA GLN A 95 0.57 2.44 -8.33
C GLN A 95 1.40 1.45 -9.15
N GLU A 96 2.74 1.55 -9.12
CA GLU A 96 3.59 0.58 -9.81
C GLU A 96 3.47 -0.81 -9.19
N LEU A 97 3.51 -0.90 -7.86
CA LEU A 97 3.29 -2.15 -7.13
C LEU A 97 1.92 -2.74 -7.47
N LEU A 98 0.86 -1.94 -7.50
CA LEU A 98 -0.50 -2.39 -7.85
C LEU A 98 -0.54 -2.98 -9.25
N ARG A 99 0.01 -2.27 -10.26
CA ARG A 99 0.11 -2.78 -11.64
C ARG A 99 0.85 -4.12 -11.71
N ILE A 100 1.95 -4.27 -10.97
CA ILE A 100 2.73 -5.52 -10.92
C ILE A 100 1.89 -6.65 -10.30
N ILE A 101 1.19 -6.39 -9.19
CA ILE A 101 0.36 -7.38 -8.51
C ILE A 101 -0.80 -7.82 -9.40
N VAL A 102 -1.53 -6.89 -10.03
CA VAL A 102 -2.63 -7.19 -10.97
C VAL A 102 -2.14 -8.01 -12.17
N ALA A 103 -1.02 -7.61 -12.78
CA ALA A 103 -0.42 -8.36 -13.88
C ALA A 103 -0.02 -9.79 -13.46
N SER A 104 0.52 -9.95 -12.24
CA SER A 104 0.89 -11.25 -11.68
C SER A 104 -0.33 -12.14 -11.42
N ILE A 105 -1.44 -11.57 -10.97
CA ILE A 105 -2.69 -12.31 -10.78
C ILE A 105 -3.23 -12.81 -12.11
N ASN A 106 -3.21 -11.96 -13.15
CA ASN A 106 -3.76 -12.32 -14.46
C ASN A 106 -2.93 -13.39 -15.17
N SER A 107 -1.60 -13.34 -15.08
CA SER A 107 -0.72 -14.38 -15.65
C SER A 107 -0.85 -15.75 -14.97
N LEU A 108 -1.33 -15.78 -13.72
CA LEU A 108 -1.61 -17.02 -13.00
C LEU A 108 -3.01 -17.58 -13.27
N LYS A 109 -3.92 -16.81 -13.88
CA LYS A 109 -5.25 -17.29 -14.29
C LYS A 109 -5.25 -17.90 -15.69
N SER A 110 -4.33 -17.46 -16.57
CA SER A 110 -4.00 -18.16 -17.82
C SER A 110 -3.30 -19.50 -17.55
#